data_AF-K9REI3-F1
#
_entry.id   AF-K9REI3-F1
#
_cell.length_a   1.000
_cell.length_b   1.000
_cell.length_c   1.000
_cell.angle_alpha   90.00
_cell.angle_beta   90.00
_cell.angle_gamma   90.00
#
_symmetry.space_group_name_H-M   'P 1'
#
loop_
_entity.id
_entity.type
_entity.pdbx_description
1 polymer ?
#
loop_
_entity_poly.entity_id
_entity_poly.type
_entity_poly.pdbx_seq_one_letter_code
_entity_poly.pdbx_strand_id
1 'polypeptide(L)'
;MVQNTDTLSEESILKEATYLAKALVKEQNYIEPGKDGIRNELDKIVDYLRYTINQNSSETINQNDSKTTSKFFEYLEKSEKDGKTLKRSDVTIDYYSSINKICKKELNNKNYKPEKIIEILAWTSRLIRYYKLEPEQQLLESEPSAQTNSEPSKESRIWEIGEEVEAEITLIKGKEITYKITDDIKRKIKEPKHYQSLKVEQKVIVQITEIRDNLPKKVKFVRSL
;
A
#
# COMPACT_ATOMS: atom_id res chain seq x y z
N MET A 1 28.69 -28.59 10.50
CA MET A 1 27.38 -27.95 10.73
C MET A 1 26.92 -27.37 9.41
N VAL A 2 25.99 -28.04 8.74
CA VAL A 2 25.38 -27.54 7.50
C VAL A 2 24.35 -26.52 7.92
N GLN A 3 24.57 -25.24 7.59
CA GLN A 3 23.53 -24.23 7.79
C GLN A 3 22.45 -24.43 6.75
N ASN A 4 21.24 -24.68 7.23
CA ASN A 4 20.04 -24.95 6.45
C ASN A 4 19.51 -23.59 5.93
N THR A 5 20.02 -23.14 4.78
CA THR A 5 19.58 -21.89 4.14
C THR A 5 18.38 -22.17 3.23
N ASP A 6 17.18 -22.37 3.77
CA ASP A 6 16.01 -22.52 2.89
C ASP A 6 14.62 -22.27 3.49
N THR A 7 14.53 -21.61 4.64
CA THR A 7 13.22 -21.20 5.19
C THR A 7 13.15 -19.68 5.25
N LEU A 8 12.55 -19.07 4.22
CA LEU A 8 11.89 -17.78 4.41
C LEU A 8 10.88 -17.98 5.55
N SER A 9 10.96 -17.15 6.60
CA SER A 9 10.01 -17.25 7.72
C SER A 9 8.58 -17.03 7.22
N GLU A 10 7.60 -17.67 7.84
CA GLU A 10 6.17 -17.44 7.55
C GLU A 10 5.81 -15.95 7.62
N GLU A 11 6.46 -15.23 8.53
CA GLU A 11 6.36 -13.77 8.67
C GLU A 11 6.80 -13.03 7.40
N SER A 12 7.88 -13.46 6.75
CA SER A 12 8.36 -12.87 5.50
C SER A 12 7.38 -13.12 4.35
N ILE A 13 6.83 -14.32 4.26
CA ILE A 13 5.80 -14.68 3.25
C ILE A 13 4.55 -13.83 3.45
N LEU A 14 4.08 -13.70 4.69
CA LEU A 14 2.91 -12.90 5.01
C LEU A 14 3.15 -11.41 4.71
N LYS A 15 4.36 -10.90 4.98
CA LYS A 15 4.74 -9.52 4.67
C LYS A 15 4.72 -9.24 3.16
N GLU A 16 5.31 -10.11 2.35
CA GLU A 16 5.27 -10.01 0.88
C GLU A 16 3.83 -10.06 0.37
N ALA A 17 3.05 -11.05 0.83
CA ALA A 17 1.67 -11.24 0.41
C ALA A 17 0.78 -10.06 0.81
N THR A 18 1.02 -9.48 1.98
CA THR A 18 0.31 -8.28 2.46
C THR A 18 0.59 -7.09 1.56
N TYR A 19 1.86 -6.83 1.24
CA TYR A 19 2.24 -5.74 0.35
C TYR A 19 1.58 -5.88 -1.02
N LEU A 20 1.70 -7.07 -1.63
CA LEU A 20 1.10 -7.37 -2.93
C LEU A 20 -0.42 -7.18 -2.89
N ALA A 21 -1.08 -7.68 -1.84
CA ALA A 21 -2.53 -7.60 -1.72
C ALA A 21 -3.01 -6.15 -1.62
N LYS A 22 -2.37 -5.31 -0.78
CA LYS A 22 -2.72 -3.90 -0.67
C LYS A 22 -2.52 -3.15 -1.99
N ALA A 23 -1.39 -3.39 -2.67
CA ALA A 23 -1.11 -2.78 -3.96
C ALA A 23 -2.14 -3.18 -5.03
N LEU A 24 -2.51 -4.47 -5.07
CA LEU A 24 -3.50 -4.98 -6.02
C LEU A 24 -4.92 -4.52 -5.72
N VAL A 25 -5.30 -4.36 -4.46
CA VAL A 25 -6.61 -3.77 -4.09
C VAL A 25 -6.70 -2.32 -4.56
N LYS A 26 -5.62 -1.54 -4.40
CA LYS A 26 -5.56 -0.17 -4.90
C LYS A 26 -5.76 -0.10 -6.42
N GLU A 27 -5.08 -0.97 -7.16
CA GLU A 27 -5.24 -1.07 -8.62
C GLU A 27 -6.66 -1.53 -9.01
N GLN A 28 -7.24 -2.49 -8.28
CA GLN A 28 -8.62 -2.93 -8.52
C GLN A 28 -9.62 -1.77 -8.36
N ASN A 29 -9.45 -0.96 -7.31
CA ASN A 29 -10.32 0.19 -7.07
C ASN A 29 -10.11 1.31 -8.11
N TYR A 30 -8.93 1.41 -8.71
CA TYR A 30 -8.70 2.35 -9.81
C TYR A 30 -9.33 1.87 -11.12
N ILE A 31 -9.23 0.58 -11.43
CA ILE A 31 -9.73 0.00 -12.69
C ILE A 31 -11.25 -0.20 -12.64
N GLU A 32 -11.75 -0.91 -11.63
CA GLU A 32 -13.16 -1.26 -11.49
C GLU A 32 -13.56 -1.39 -10.01
N PRO A 33 -13.98 -0.29 -9.35
CA PRO A 33 -14.35 -0.29 -7.94
C PRO A 33 -15.41 -1.35 -7.59
N GLY A 34 -15.21 -2.03 -6.46
CA GLY A 34 -16.17 -3.01 -5.93
C GLY A 34 -16.16 -4.38 -6.62
N LYS A 35 -15.38 -4.57 -7.69
CA LYS A 35 -15.26 -5.84 -8.40
C LYS A 35 -14.08 -6.68 -7.91
N ASP A 36 -14.01 -7.91 -8.40
CA ASP A 36 -13.00 -8.91 -8.01
C ASP A 36 -12.13 -9.33 -9.21
N GLY A 37 -12.03 -8.50 -10.24
CA GLY A 37 -11.37 -8.83 -11.50
C GLY A 37 -9.92 -9.25 -11.33
N ILE A 38 -9.10 -8.40 -10.68
CA ILE A 38 -7.70 -8.70 -10.36
C ILE A 38 -7.58 -9.99 -9.55
N ARG A 39 -8.42 -10.17 -8.54
CA ARG A 39 -8.39 -11.37 -7.71
C ARG A 39 -8.68 -12.63 -8.53
N ASN A 40 -9.71 -12.59 -9.38
CA ASN A 40 -10.11 -13.73 -10.21
C ASN A 40 -9.03 -14.10 -11.23
N GLU A 41 -8.37 -13.12 -11.84
CA GLU A 41 -7.24 -13.39 -12.75
C GLU A 41 -6.00 -13.88 -11.98
N LEU A 42 -5.76 -13.37 -10.77
CA LEU A 42 -4.68 -13.85 -9.89
C LEU A 42 -4.89 -15.31 -9.49
N ASP A 43 -6.11 -15.73 -9.15
CA ASP A 43 -6.44 -17.13 -8.85
C ASP A 43 -6.08 -18.06 -10.02
N LYS A 44 -6.43 -17.66 -11.26
CA LYS A 44 -6.08 -18.42 -12.48
C LYS A 44 -4.57 -18.52 -12.69
N ILE A 45 -3.84 -17.45 -12.41
CA ILE A 45 -2.37 -17.42 -12.50
C ILE A 45 -1.75 -18.38 -11.49
N VAL A 46 -2.26 -18.41 -10.25
CA VAL A 46 -1.80 -19.35 -9.21
C VAL A 46 -2.06 -20.80 -9.63
N ASP A 47 -3.25 -21.09 -10.18
CA ASP A 47 -3.59 -22.43 -10.65
C ASP A 47 -2.71 -22.88 -11.82
N TYR A 48 -2.42 -21.96 -12.77
CA TYR A 48 -1.46 -22.22 -13.84
C TYR A 48 -0.05 -22.54 -13.32
N LEU A 49 0.43 -21.78 -12.34
CA LEU A 49 1.76 -22.02 -11.76
C LEU A 49 1.83 -23.36 -11.03
N ARG A 50 0.81 -23.70 -10.24
CA ARG A 50 0.68 -25.02 -9.60
C ARG A 50 0.71 -26.15 -10.62
N TYR A 51 -0.08 -26.03 -11.68
CA TYR A 51 -0.08 -27.00 -12.77
C TYR A 51 1.31 -27.15 -13.41
N THR A 52 1.97 -26.02 -13.69
CA THR A 52 3.29 -25.99 -14.32
C THR A 52 4.36 -26.65 -13.45
N ILE A 53 4.37 -26.39 -12.13
CA ILE A 53 5.28 -27.07 -11.20
C ILE A 53 5.00 -28.57 -11.17
N ASN A 54 3.74 -28.97 -11.02
CA ASN A 54 3.36 -30.37 -10.92
C ASN A 54 3.76 -31.18 -12.17
N GLN A 55 3.67 -30.58 -13.37
CA GLN A 55 4.12 -31.22 -14.60
C GLN A 55 5.64 -31.35 -14.70
N ASN A 56 6.40 -30.40 -14.15
CA ASN A 56 7.86 -30.41 -14.20
C ASN A 56 8.49 -31.20 -13.03
N SER A 57 7.71 -31.66 -12.05
CA SER A 57 8.16 -32.34 -10.83
C SER A 57 8.82 -33.71 -11.07
N SER A 58 8.71 -34.27 -12.29
CA SER A 58 9.34 -35.55 -12.67
C SER A 58 10.75 -35.40 -13.26
N GLU A 59 11.25 -34.18 -13.48
CA GLU A 59 12.59 -33.92 -14.03
C GLU A 59 13.49 -33.17 -13.01
N THR A 60 14.77 -33.52 -12.98
CA THR A 60 15.82 -33.18 -11.99
C THR A 60 15.71 -31.78 -11.34
N ILE A 61 15.67 -31.77 -10.00
CA ILE A 61 15.12 -30.71 -9.13
C ILE A 61 15.87 -29.35 -9.19
N ASN A 62 17.19 -29.31 -9.39
CA ASN A 62 17.94 -28.06 -9.12
C ASN A 62 18.09 -27.07 -10.31
N GLN A 63 17.92 -27.52 -11.56
CA GLN A 63 17.92 -26.61 -12.74
C GLN A 63 16.52 -26.13 -13.13
N ASN A 64 15.49 -26.72 -12.52
CA ASN A 64 14.10 -26.56 -12.92
C ASN A 64 13.43 -25.33 -12.31
N ASP A 65 13.87 -24.91 -11.12
CA ASP A 65 13.26 -23.80 -10.36
C ASP A 65 13.38 -22.47 -11.10
N SER A 66 14.59 -22.10 -11.52
CA SER A 66 14.83 -20.86 -12.27
C SER A 66 14.08 -20.85 -13.61
N LYS A 67 14.03 -22.00 -14.30
CA LYS A 67 13.27 -22.17 -15.55
C LYS A 67 11.77 -22.05 -15.34
N THR A 68 11.24 -22.60 -14.25
CA THR A 68 9.81 -22.56 -13.92
C THR A 68 9.39 -21.16 -13.48
N THR A 69 10.18 -20.48 -12.66
CA THR A 69 9.98 -19.06 -12.32
C THR A 69 10.06 -18.18 -13.58
N SER A 70 10.96 -18.46 -14.51
CA SER A 70 11.02 -17.73 -15.79
C SER A 70 9.77 -17.95 -16.63
N LYS A 71 9.31 -19.20 -16.79
CA LYS A 71 8.05 -19.54 -17.48
C LYS A 71 6.83 -18.84 -16.86
N PHE A 72 6.81 -18.67 -15.55
CA PHE A 72 5.76 -17.91 -14.86
C PHE A 72 5.73 -16.45 -15.31
N PHE A 73 6.86 -15.74 -15.29
CA PHE A 73 6.91 -14.35 -15.75
C PHE A 73 6.67 -14.21 -17.25
N GLU A 74 7.12 -15.18 -18.06
CA GLU A 74 6.77 -15.26 -19.48
C GLU A 74 5.25 -15.42 -19.68
N TYR A 75 4.59 -16.24 -18.87
CA TYR A 75 3.15 -16.40 -18.92
C TYR A 75 2.40 -15.11 -18.55
N LEU A 76 2.89 -14.37 -17.54
CA LEU A 76 2.32 -13.08 -17.17
C LEU A 76 2.45 -12.06 -18.32
N GLU A 77 3.63 -11.95 -18.92
CA GLU A 77 3.85 -11.08 -20.09
C GLU A 77 2.98 -11.48 -21.27
N LYS A 78 2.86 -12.78 -21.53
CA LYS A 78 2.04 -13.30 -22.61
C LYS A 78 0.57 -13.02 -22.35
N SER A 79 0.08 -13.16 -21.12
CA SER A 79 -1.32 -12.91 -20.77
C SER A 79 -1.71 -11.44 -20.94
N GLU A 80 -0.77 -10.52 -20.67
CA GLU A 80 -0.93 -9.09 -20.95
C GLU A 80 -0.98 -8.80 -22.47
N LYS A 81 -0.07 -9.42 -23.26
CA LYS A 81 0.02 -9.24 -24.72
C LYS A 81 -1.16 -9.89 -25.46
N ASP A 82 -1.48 -11.13 -25.12
CA ASP A 82 -2.54 -11.93 -25.75
C ASP A 82 -3.94 -11.53 -25.32
N GLY A 83 -4.09 -10.84 -24.19
CA GLY A 83 -5.35 -10.19 -23.81
C GLY A 83 -5.87 -9.25 -24.91
N LYS A 84 -4.96 -8.56 -25.61
CA LYS A 84 -5.28 -7.71 -26.79
C LYS A 84 -5.71 -8.54 -28.01
N THR A 85 -5.20 -9.76 -28.14
CA THR A 85 -5.44 -10.64 -29.31
C THR A 85 -6.69 -11.50 -29.15
N LEU A 86 -7.08 -11.85 -27.91
CA LEU A 86 -8.14 -12.82 -27.60
C LEU A 86 -9.54 -12.23 -27.40
N LYS A 87 -9.81 -10.99 -27.84
CA LYS A 87 -11.10 -10.29 -27.63
C LYS A 87 -11.59 -10.32 -26.17
N ARG A 88 -10.67 -10.30 -25.19
CA ARG A 88 -11.05 -10.07 -23.79
C ARG A 88 -11.47 -8.61 -23.63
N SER A 89 -12.26 -8.29 -22.61
CA SER A 89 -12.58 -6.89 -22.33
C SER A 89 -11.29 -6.12 -22.06
N ASP A 90 -11.22 -4.86 -22.49
CA ASP A 90 -10.04 -4.00 -22.24
C ASP A 90 -9.68 -3.95 -20.76
N VAL A 91 -10.71 -3.98 -19.89
CA VAL A 91 -10.60 -4.06 -18.43
C VAL A 91 -9.83 -5.31 -17.96
N THR A 92 -9.98 -6.45 -18.64
CA THR A 92 -9.24 -7.68 -18.30
C THR A 92 -7.74 -7.51 -18.58
N ILE A 93 -7.38 -6.76 -19.61
CA ILE A 93 -5.98 -6.49 -19.96
C ILE A 93 -5.33 -5.63 -18.87
N ASP A 94 -6.07 -4.64 -18.35
CA ASP A 94 -5.61 -3.79 -17.24
C ASP A 94 -5.36 -4.63 -15.98
N TYR A 95 -6.19 -5.64 -15.69
CA TYR A 95 -5.93 -6.57 -14.58
C TYR A 95 -4.62 -7.33 -14.74
N TYR A 96 -4.35 -7.93 -15.91
CA TYR A 96 -3.09 -8.62 -16.15
C TYR A 96 -1.90 -7.67 -16.11
N SER A 97 -2.03 -6.44 -16.60
CA SER A 97 -0.99 -5.41 -16.56
C SER A 97 -0.61 -5.05 -15.12
N SER A 98 -1.60 -4.74 -14.26
CA SER A 98 -1.35 -4.42 -12.85
C SER A 98 -0.74 -5.59 -12.09
N ILE A 99 -1.23 -6.82 -12.32
CA ILE A 99 -0.65 -8.04 -11.70
C ILE A 99 0.80 -8.23 -12.15
N ASN A 100 1.08 -8.16 -13.45
CA ASN A 100 2.42 -8.35 -14.00
C ASN A 100 3.41 -7.33 -13.44
N LYS A 101 3.05 -6.04 -13.50
CA LYS A 101 3.88 -4.93 -13.00
C LYS A 101 4.23 -5.10 -11.53
N ILE A 102 3.24 -5.36 -10.68
CA ILE A 102 3.43 -5.49 -9.22
C ILE A 102 4.24 -6.75 -8.89
N CYS A 103 3.91 -7.91 -9.49
CA CYS A 103 4.64 -9.15 -9.26
C CYS A 103 6.10 -9.06 -9.71
N LYS A 104 6.37 -8.44 -10.86
CA LYS A 104 7.75 -8.24 -11.33
C LYS A 104 8.55 -7.34 -10.41
N LYS A 105 7.95 -6.25 -9.94
CA LYS A 105 8.62 -5.33 -9.02
C LYS A 105 9.06 -6.04 -7.74
N GLU A 106 8.18 -6.85 -7.17
CA GLU A 106 8.39 -7.43 -5.84
C GLU A 106 9.04 -8.80 -5.84
N LEU A 107 8.75 -9.66 -6.82
CA LEU A 107 9.16 -11.07 -6.80
C LEU A 107 10.36 -11.36 -7.73
N ASN A 108 10.54 -10.62 -8.82
CA ASN A 108 11.53 -10.95 -9.85
C ASN A 108 12.98 -10.84 -9.34
N ASN A 109 13.26 -9.90 -8.43
CA ASN A 109 14.61 -9.65 -7.94
C ASN A 109 15.03 -10.55 -6.76
N LYS A 110 14.11 -11.37 -6.24
CA LYS A 110 14.30 -12.07 -4.96
C LYS A 110 14.68 -13.55 -5.10
N ASN A 111 14.84 -14.05 -6.34
CA ASN A 111 15.22 -15.44 -6.64
C ASN A 111 14.41 -16.50 -5.87
N TYR A 112 13.11 -16.25 -5.67
CA TYR A 112 12.26 -17.19 -4.98
C TYR A 112 12.07 -18.48 -5.78
N LYS A 113 12.03 -19.60 -5.05
CA LYS A 113 11.60 -20.88 -5.62
C LYS A 113 10.13 -20.80 -6.08
N PRO A 114 9.74 -21.52 -7.14
CA PRO A 114 8.37 -21.52 -7.63
C PRO A 114 7.30 -21.79 -6.57
N GLU A 115 7.56 -22.70 -5.63
CA GLU A 115 6.64 -23.06 -4.54
C GLU A 115 6.41 -21.87 -3.62
N LYS A 116 7.45 -21.07 -3.36
CA LYS A 116 7.35 -19.86 -2.53
C LYS A 116 6.60 -18.76 -3.23
N ILE A 117 6.77 -18.61 -4.55
CA ILE A 117 5.95 -17.69 -5.35
C ILE A 117 4.47 -18.09 -5.25
N ILE A 118 4.13 -19.38 -5.39
CA ILE A 118 2.75 -19.85 -5.20
C ILE A 118 2.23 -19.51 -3.81
N GLU A 119 3.02 -19.77 -2.77
CA GLU A 119 2.61 -19.53 -1.38
C GLU A 119 2.29 -18.04 -1.16
N ILE A 120 3.18 -17.15 -1.60
CA ILE A 120 3.00 -15.70 -1.53
C ILE A 120 1.73 -15.28 -2.31
N LEU A 121 1.56 -15.75 -3.55
CA LEU A 121 0.42 -15.36 -4.39
C LEU A 121 -0.92 -15.93 -3.89
N ALA A 122 -0.91 -17.13 -3.32
CA ALA A 122 -2.10 -17.73 -2.71
C ALA A 122 -2.54 -16.95 -1.47
N TRP A 123 -1.60 -16.56 -0.60
CA TRP A 123 -1.88 -15.66 0.51
C TRP A 123 -2.34 -14.29 0.02
N THR A 124 -1.73 -13.75 -1.03
CA THR A 124 -2.12 -12.48 -1.67
C THR A 124 -3.59 -12.51 -2.09
N SER A 125 -4.02 -13.54 -2.83
CA SER A 125 -5.43 -13.67 -3.25
C SER A 125 -6.39 -13.72 -2.06
N ARG A 126 -6.01 -14.40 -0.98
CA ARG A 126 -6.81 -14.46 0.25
C ARG A 126 -6.90 -13.09 0.94
N LEU A 127 -5.78 -12.37 1.01
CA LEU A 127 -5.69 -11.05 1.65
C LEU A 127 -6.39 -9.95 0.84
N ILE A 128 -6.45 -10.04 -0.49
CA ILE A 128 -7.25 -9.11 -1.31
C ILE A 128 -8.71 -9.07 -0.84
N ARG A 129 -9.30 -10.21 -0.49
CA ARG A 129 -10.68 -10.26 0.05
C ARG A 129 -10.79 -9.52 1.38
N TYR A 130 -9.77 -9.65 2.22
CA TYR A 130 -9.74 -9.00 3.53
C TYR A 130 -9.65 -7.48 3.37
N TYR A 131 -8.68 -7.01 2.59
CA TYR A 131 -8.44 -5.58 2.37
C TYR A 131 -9.50 -4.90 1.49
N LYS A 132 -10.30 -5.65 0.73
CA LYS A 132 -11.47 -5.12 0.02
C LYS A 132 -12.56 -4.61 0.98
N LEU A 133 -12.63 -5.16 2.19
CA LEU A 133 -13.67 -4.84 3.18
C LEU A 133 -13.27 -3.74 4.16
N GLU A 134 -12.00 -3.34 4.15
CA GLU A 134 -11.50 -2.32 5.07
C GLU A 134 -11.60 -0.91 4.46
N PRO A 135 -12.06 0.10 5.22
CA PRO A 135 -12.02 1.49 4.77
C PRO A 135 -10.57 1.89 4.44
N GLU A 136 -10.40 2.69 3.37
CA GLU A 136 -9.14 3.03 2.67
C GLU A 136 -7.93 3.46 3.54
N GLN A 137 -8.12 3.70 4.84
CA GLN A 137 -7.11 4.16 5.79
C GLN A 137 -5.99 3.14 6.07
N GLN A 138 -6.17 1.83 5.78
CA GLN A 138 -5.14 0.81 6.04
C GLN A 138 -4.22 0.46 4.85
N LEU A 139 -4.51 0.97 3.64
CA LEU A 139 -3.79 0.55 2.42
C LEU A 139 -2.46 1.28 2.18
N LEU A 140 -2.13 2.30 2.97
CA LEU A 140 -0.94 3.15 2.75
C LEU A 140 0.25 2.87 3.68
N GLU A 141 0.12 2.01 4.70
CA GLU A 141 1.26 1.62 5.54
C GLU A 141 1.86 0.30 5.06
N SER A 142 2.92 0.41 4.24
CA SER A 142 4.11 -0.45 4.28
C SER A 142 5.13 -0.09 3.17
N GLU A 143 5.96 0.92 3.41
CA GLU A 143 7.33 0.94 2.84
C GLU A 143 8.34 0.70 3.98
N PRO A 144 9.31 -0.23 3.82
CA PRO A 144 10.32 -0.48 4.83
C PRO A 144 11.45 0.53 4.68
N SER A 145 11.55 1.50 5.60
CA SER A 145 12.81 2.22 5.82
C SER A 145 13.50 1.68 7.06
N ALA A 146 14.81 1.53 6.94
CA ALA A 146 15.69 0.81 7.83
C ALA A 146 15.65 1.30 9.29
N GLN A 147 15.99 0.37 10.19
CA GLN A 147 16.26 0.56 11.61
C GLN A 147 16.94 1.91 11.93
N THR A 148 16.44 2.65 12.92
CA THR A 148 17.21 3.20 14.06
C THR A 148 16.24 3.77 15.12
N ASN A 149 16.26 3.15 16.31
CA ASN A 149 15.97 3.64 17.67
C ASN A 149 14.70 4.47 17.99
N SER A 150 13.82 3.83 18.78
CA SER A 150 13.18 4.30 20.02
C SER A 150 12.54 5.70 20.08
N GLU A 151 11.19 5.76 20.04
CA GLU A 151 10.31 6.46 21.01
C GLU A 151 8.82 6.15 20.70
N PRO A 152 7.90 6.28 21.67
CA PRO A 152 6.68 5.47 21.74
C PRO A 152 5.66 5.86 20.67
N SER A 153 5.19 4.82 19.96
CA SER A 153 3.81 4.62 19.51
C SER A 153 2.99 5.90 19.37
N LYS A 154 2.95 6.45 18.14
CA LYS A 154 1.87 7.34 17.68
C LYS A 154 0.55 6.56 17.78
N GLU A 155 -0.05 6.56 18.96
CA GLU A 155 -1.46 6.27 19.11
C GLU A 155 -2.22 7.18 18.15
N SER A 156 -3.00 6.58 17.28
CA SER A 156 -3.94 7.24 16.39
C SER A 156 -4.93 8.06 17.23
N ARG A 157 -4.56 9.31 17.51
CA ARG A 157 -5.40 10.27 18.23
C ARG A 157 -6.67 10.48 17.42
N ILE A 158 -7.80 10.13 18.01
CA ILE A 158 -9.13 10.47 17.49
C ILE A 158 -9.33 11.96 17.74
N TRP A 159 -9.53 12.73 16.68
CA TRP A 159 -9.77 14.17 16.77
C TRP A 159 -11.24 14.44 17.07
N GLU A 160 -11.51 15.41 17.95
CA GLU A 160 -12.88 15.82 18.28
C GLU A 160 -13.14 17.27 17.89
N ILE A 161 -14.36 17.55 17.42
CA ILE A 161 -14.78 18.94 17.15
C ILE A 161 -14.89 19.66 18.49
N GLY A 162 -14.19 20.79 18.62
CA GLY A 162 -14.11 21.58 19.85
C GLY A 162 -12.81 21.39 20.64
N GLU A 163 -11.98 20.42 20.28
CA GLU A 163 -10.70 20.12 20.93
C GLU A 163 -9.66 21.24 20.70
N GLU A 164 -8.96 21.65 21.77
CA GLU A 164 -7.86 22.61 21.74
C GLU A 164 -6.52 21.89 21.60
N VAL A 165 -5.76 22.23 20.56
CA VAL A 165 -4.50 21.56 20.21
C VAL A 165 -3.39 22.57 19.96
N GLU A 166 -2.16 22.20 20.32
CA GLU A 166 -0.98 23.02 20.02
C GLU A 166 -0.69 22.95 18.52
N ALA A 167 -0.41 24.10 17.91
CA ALA A 167 -0.02 24.22 16.52
C ALA A 167 1.09 25.26 16.36
N GLU A 168 1.96 25.04 15.40
CA GLU A 168 3.04 25.95 15.04
C GLU A 168 2.68 26.74 13.77
N ILE A 169 2.95 28.04 13.76
CA ILE A 169 2.69 28.87 12.58
C ILE A 169 3.86 28.75 11.62
N THR A 170 3.65 28.08 10.48
CA THR A 170 4.73 27.85 9.50
C THR A 170 4.80 28.91 8.41
N LEU A 171 3.69 29.61 8.15
CA LEU A 171 3.65 30.64 7.11
C LEU A 171 2.52 31.63 7.37
N ILE A 172 2.79 32.91 7.13
CA ILE A 172 1.79 33.99 7.14
C ILE A 172 1.85 34.71 5.79
N LYS A 173 0.74 34.72 5.06
CA LYS A 173 0.58 35.43 3.78
C LYS A 173 -0.64 36.34 3.83
N GLY A 174 -0.44 37.59 4.25
CA GLY A 174 -1.52 38.53 4.48
C GLY A 174 -2.43 38.06 5.61
N LYS A 175 -3.73 37.88 5.33
CA LYS A 175 -4.71 37.34 6.29
C LYS A 175 -4.76 35.81 6.32
N GLU A 176 -3.93 35.12 5.55
CA GLU A 176 -3.86 33.65 5.52
C GLU A 176 -2.71 33.14 6.36
N ILE A 177 -3.00 32.21 7.27
CA ILE A 177 -2.04 31.62 8.20
C ILE A 177 -2.04 30.10 8.01
N THR A 178 -0.85 29.51 7.96
CA THR A 178 -0.66 28.07 7.89
C THR A 178 -0.25 27.54 9.25
N TYR A 179 -1.19 26.86 9.92
CA TYR A 179 -0.97 26.15 11.18
C TYR A 179 -0.50 24.73 10.91
N LYS A 180 0.57 24.31 11.58
CA LYS A 180 1.08 22.94 11.62
C LYS A 180 0.66 22.35 12.97
N ILE A 181 -0.36 21.50 12.96
CA ILE A 181 -0.90 20.87 14.17
C ILE A 181 -0.05 19.65 14.52
N THR A 182 0.32 18.87 13.51
CA THR A 182 1.29 17.77 13.58
C THR A 182 2.19 17.82 12.35
N ASP A 183 3.26 17.02 12.31
CA ASP A 183 4.18 16.98 11.16
C ASP A 183 3.47 16.71 9.83
N ASP A 184 2.39 15.94 9.88
CA ASP A 184 1.61 15.50 8.72
C ASP A 184 0.40 16.41 8.43
N ILE A 185 -0.02 17.25 9.39
CA ILE A 185 -1.25 18.06 9.29
C ILE A 185 -0.92 19.56 9.30
N LYS A 186 -0.92 20.15 8.09
CA LYS A 186 -0.87 21.60 7.88
C LYS A 186 -2.21 22.12 7.38
N ARG A 187 -2.68 23.23 7.95
CA ARG A 187 -3.95 23.87 7.59
C ARG A 187 -3.78 25.36 7.36
N LYS A 188 -4.12 25.76 6.14
CA LYS A 188 -4.12 27.15 5.69
C LYS A 188 -5.51 27.76 5.90
N ILE A 189 -5.59 28.76 6.76
CA ILE A 189 -6.86 29.36 7.19
C ILE A 189 -6.75 30.87 7.12
N LYS A 190 -7.85 31.52 6.72
CA LYS A 190 -7.97 32.97 6.78
C LYS A 190 -8.27 33.39 8.22
N GLU A 191 -7.36 34.12 8.84
CA GLU A 191 -7.48 34.64 10.21
C GLU A 191 -7.51 36.18 10.19
N PRO A 192 -8.65 36.79 9.84
CA PRO A 192 -8.74 38.23 9.64
C PRO A 192 -8.60 39.05 10.93
N LYS A 193 -8.79 38.46 12.11
CA LYS A 193 -8.85 39.18 13.39
C LYS A 193 -7.51 39.23 14.11
N HIS A 194 -6.72 38.14 14.04
CA HIS A 194 -5.50 37.99 14.84
C HIS A 194 -4.21 37.89 14.02
N TYR A 195 -4.26 38.01 12.68
CA TYR A 195 -3.05 37.83 11.84
C TYR A 195 -1.91 38.81 12.11
N GLN A 196 -2.20 40.03 12.56
CA GLN A 196 -1.16 41.05 12.79
C GLN A 196 -0.34 40.78 14.05
N SER A 197 -0.86 40.02 15.02
CA SER A 197 -0.20 39.71 16.28
C SER A 197 0.56 38.38 16.28
N LEU A 198 0.50 37.63 15.17
CA LEU A 198 1.08 36.30 15.06
C LEU A 198 2.40 36.33 14.29
N LYS A 199 3.37 35.51 14.72
CA LYS A 199 4.69 35.38 14.09
C LYS A 199 4.90 33.97 13.53
N VAL A 200 5.73 33.87 12.50
CA VAL A 200 6.19 32.59 11.96
C VAL A 200 7.06 31.90 13.02
N GLU A 201 6.99 30.56 13.10
CA GLU A 201 7.58 29.68 14.13
C GLU A 201 6.99 29.84 15.54
N GLN A 202 5.91 30.61 15.69
CA GLN A 202 5.22 30.76 16.97
C GLN A 202 4.31 29.56 17.25
N LYS A 203 4.38 29.05 18.48
CA LYS A 203 3.46 28.03 19.02
C LYS A 203 2.18 28.70 19.54
N VAL A 204 1.03 28.14 19.17
CA VAL A 204 -0.29 28.67 19.49
C VAL A 204 -1.27 27.55 19.79
N ILE A 205 -2.34 27.86 20.52
CA ILE A 205 -3.46 26.94 20.72
C ILE A 205 -4.55 27.25 19.68
N VAL A 206 -4.95 26.22 18.95
CA VAL A 206 -6.04 26.28 17.97
C VAL A 206 -7.13 25.27 18.34
N GLN A 207 -8.39 25.66 18.15
CA GLN A 207 -9.54 24.80 18.37
C GLN A 207 -9.99 24.18 17.05
N ILE A 208 -10.28 22.89 17.05
CA ILE A 208 -10.82 22.18 15.88
C ILE A 208 -12.30 22.54 15.69
N THR A 209 -12.65 23.06 14.52
CA THR A 209 -14.02 23.52 14.20
C THR A 209 -14.72 22.68 13.14
N GLU A 210 -13.96 21.96 12.32
CA GLU A 210 -14.51 21.06 11.29
C GLU A 210 -13.56 19.88 11.14
N ILE A 211 -14.11 18.67 11.14
CA ILE A 211 -13.38 17.43 10.85
C ILE A 211 -13.93 16.86 9.54
N ARG A 212 -13.05 16.37 8.68
CA ARG A 212 -13.40 15.62 7.47
C ARG A 212 -12.40 14.48 7.31
N ASP A 213 -12.88 13.29 6.97
CA ASP A 213 -12.04 12.10 6.80
C ASP A 213 -11.20 11.80 8.07
N ASN A 214 -11.79 12.02 9.26
CA ASN A 214 -11.14 11.95 10.57
C ASN A 214 -9.94 12.89 10.77
N LEU A 215 -9.75 13.90 9.92
CA LEU A 215 -8.69 14.91 10.08
C LEU A 215 -9.28 16.30 10.35
N PRO A 216 -8.61 17.12 11.19
CA PRO A 216 -9.02 18.51 11.41
C PRO A 216 -8.91 19.25 10.07
N LYS A 217 -10.04 19.76 9.56
CA LYS A 217 -10.11 20.50 8.30
C LYS A 217 -10.07 22.01 8.53
N LYS A 218 -10.79 22.49 9.55
CA LYS A 218 -10.75 23.89 9.97
C LYS A 218 -10.40 23.98 11.43
N VAL A 219 -9.52 24.91 11.75
CA VAL A 219 -9.16 25.28 13.10
C VAL A 219 -9.34 26.79 13.30
N LYS A 220 -9.57 27.19 14.54
CA LYS A 220 -9.74 28.59 14.94
C LYS A 220 -8.69 28.92 15.98
N PHE A 221 -8.01 30.06 15.83
CA PHE A 221 -7.08 30.53 16.84
C PHE A 221 -7.81 30.83 18.17
N VAL A 222 -7.26 30.33 19.28
CA VAL A 222 -7.79 30.58 20.64
C VAL A 222 -6.87 31.54 21.39
N ARG A 223 -5.60 31.17 21.57
CA ARG A 223 -4.60 31.96 22.30
C ARG A 223 -3.18 31.60 21.88
N SER A 224 -2.24 32.51 22.05
CA SER A 224 -0.81 32.23 21.90
C SER A 224 -0.26 31.56 23.16
N LEU A 225 0.76 30.71 22.99
CA LEU A 225 1.58 30.21 24.09
C LEU A 225 2.72 31.19 24.40
#